data_AF-A0A392QMN6-F1
#
_entry.id   AF-A0A392QMN6-F1
#
_cell.length_a   1.000
_cell.length_b   1.000
_cell.length_c   1.000
_cell.angle_alpha   90.00
_cell.angle_beta   90.00
_cell.angle_gamma   90.00
#
_symmetry.space_group_name_H-M   'P 1'
#
loop_
_entity.id
_entity.type
_entity.pdbx_description
1 polymer ?
#
loop_
_entity_poly.entity_id
_entity_poly.type
_entity_poly.pdbx_seq_one_letter_code
_entity_poly.pdbx_strand_id
1 'polypeptide(L)'
;NYANSKWCLMELERIVEMSRTNGMLVVPVFYEVDPSEVRNQTGEFGKAFDSLISTVSVDEYKKKNWKTALHEVGGRAGVVIINSR
;
A
#
# COMPACT_ATOMS: atom_id res chain seq x y z
N ASN A 1 5.49 0.17 10.59
CA ASN A 1 4.46 -0.57 9.83
C ASN A 1 4.42 -0.04 8.42
N TYR A 2 4.05 -0.85 7.43
CA TYR A 2 4.16 -0.43 6.02
C TYR A 2 3.37 0.86 5.72
N ALA A 3 2.12 0.94 6.18
CA ALA A 3 1.21 2.07 5.95
C ALA A 3 1.62 3.41 6.59
N ASN A 4 2.47 3.39 7.64
CA ASN A 4 2.91 4.60 8.34
C ASN A 4 4.30 5.10 7.93
N SER A 5 4.89 4.50 6.89
CA SER A 5 6.19 4.90 6.35
C SER A 5 6.02 5.61 5.01
N LYS A 6 6.37 6.91 4.97
CA LYS A 6 6.44 7.68 3.73
C LYS A 6 7.29 6.98 2.67
N TRP A 7 8.43 6.42 3.10
CA TRP A 7 9.39 5.79 2.21
C TRP A 7 8.82 4.52 1.58
N CYS A 8 8.12 3.68 2.36
CA CYS A 8 7.45 2.50 1.83
C CYS A 8 6.39 2.85 0.79
N LEU A 9 5.64 3.95 0.97
CA LEU A 9 4.64 4.37 -0.01
C LEU A 9 5.25 4.96 -1.29
N MET A 10 6.40 5.65 -1.18
CA MET A 10 7.16 6.09 -2.35
C MET A 10 7.71 4.90 -3.14
N GLU A 11 8.18 3.86 -2.44
CA GLU A 11 8.64 2.62 -3.05
C GLU A 11 7.47 1.87 -3.74
N LEU A 12 6.33 1.76 -3.06
CA LEU A 12 5.11 1.14 -3.62
C LEU A 12 4.66 1.84 -4.91
N GLU A 13 4.63 3.17 -4.92
CA GLU A 13 4.30 3.97 -6.10
C GLU A 13 5.22 3.60 -7.27
N ARG A 14 6.53 3.51 -7.01
CA ARG A 14 7.52 3.15 -8.04
C ARG A 14 7.38 1.72 -8.53
N ILE A 15 7.09 0.77 -7.64
CA ILE A 15 6.85 -0.65 -8.00
C ILE A 15 5.63 -0.76 -8.91
N VAL A 16 4.52 -0.09 -8.57
CA VAL A 16 3.30 -0.11 -9.37
C VAL A 16 3.51 0.55 -10.72
N GLU A 17 4.22 1.68 -10.77
CA GLU A 17 4.61 2.33 -12.02
C GLU A 17 5.40 1.37 -12.92
N MET A 18 6.46 0.74 -12.39
CA MET A 18 7.29 -0.22 -13.13
C MET A 18 6.50 -1.46 -13.54
N SER A 19 5.54 -1.92 -12.74
CA SER A 19 4.64 -3.03 -13.11
C SER A 19 3.80 -2.69 -14.34
N ARG A 20 3.29 -1.45 -14.43
CA ARG A 20 2.49 -0.97 -15.56
C ARG A 20 3.33 -0.73 -16.81
N THR A 21 4.52 -0.13 -16.67
CA THR A 21 5.34 0.28 -17.82
C THR A 21 6.23 -0.83 -18.35
N ASN A 22 6.72 -1.72 -17.48
CA ASN A 22 7.72 -2.73 -17.83
C ASN A 22 7.17 -4.16 -17.75
N GLY A 23 5.89 -4.33 -17.41
CA GLY A 23 5.27 -5.65 -17.28
C GLY A 23 5.83 -6.49 -16.11
N MET A 24 6.46 -5.85 -15.12
CA MET A 24 7.02 -6.54 -13.97
C MET A 24 5.90 -7.19 -13.13
N LEU A 25 6.06 -8.48 -12.81
CA LEU A 25 5.16 -9.19 -11.92
C LEU A 25 5.40 -8.74 -10.48
N VAL A 26 4.34 -8.26 -9.82
CA VAL A 26 4.37 -7.89 -8.39
C VAL A 26 3.49 -8.88 -7.64
N VAL A 27 4.09 -9.56 -6.66
CA VAL A 27 3.41 -10.52 -5.78
C VAL A 27 3.39 -9.93 -4.37
N PRO A 28 2.24 -9.43 -3.88
CA PRO A 28 2.14 -8.90 -2.53
C PRO A 28 2.24 -9.99 -1.47
N VAL A 29 2.86 -9.64 -0.34
CA VAL A 29 2.83 -10.40 0.90
C VAL A 29 2.06 -9.56 1.93
N PHE A 30 0.91 -10.06 2.35
CA PHE A 30 0.04 -9.44 3.34
C PHE A 30 0.34 -10.04 4.71
N TYR A 31 1.17 -9.34 5.48
CA TYR A 31 1.63 -9.79 6.79
C TYR A 31 0.80 -9.14 7.90
N GLU A 32 0.08 -9.96 8.67
CA GLU A 32 -0.80 -9.56 9.78
C GLU A 32 -1.80 -8.46 9.38
N VAL A 33 -2.25 -8.48 8.12
CA VAL A 33 -3.23 -7.54 7.57
C VAL A 33 -4.13 -8.26 6.58
N ASP A 34 -5.43 -7.91 6.58
CA ASP A 34 -6.35 -8.36 5.56
C ASP A 34 -6.08 -7.62 4.24
N PRO A 35 -5.93 -8.31 3.09
CA PRO A 35 -5.74 -7.65 1.79
C PRO A 35 -6.82 -6.60 1.46
N SER A 36 -8.06 -6.80 1.93
CA SER A 36 -9.15 -5.85 1.74
C SER A 36 -8.95 -4.54 2.50
N GLU A 37 -8.30 -4.58 3.67
CA GLU A 37 -7.90 -3.39 4.42
C GLU A 37 -6.83 -2.60 3.66
N VAL A 38 -5.88 -3.29 3.02
CA VAL A 38 -4.88 -2.64 2.16
C VAL A 38 -5.55 -2.04 0.93
N ARG A 39 -6.43 -2.80 0.26
CA ARG A 39 -7.11 -2.40 -0.97
C ARG A 39 -8.01 -1.18 -0.80
N ASN A 40 -8.75 -1.15 0.30
CA ASN A 40 -9.74 -0.11 0.58
C ASN A 40 -9.22 0.96 1.57
N GLN A 41 -8.01 0.79 2.07
CA GLN A 41 -7.42 1.65 3.11
C GLN A 41 -8.34 1.77 4.33
N THR A 42 -8.84 0.64 4.82
CA THR A 42 -9.72 0.53 6.00
C THR A 42 -9.03 -0.19 7.16
N GLY A 43 -9.71 -0.33 8.29
CA GLY A 43 -9.18 -1.05 9.45
C GLY A 43 -7.95 -0.38 10.07
N GLU A 44 -7.07 -1.17 10.68
CA GLU A 44 -5.86 -0.63 11.33
C GLU A 44 -4.83 -0.15 10.30
N PHE A 45 -4.78 -0.80 9.13
CA PHE A 45 -3.94 -0.35 8.03
C PHE A 45 -4.37 1.05 7.55
N GLY A 46 -5.67 1.24 7.35
CA GLY A 46 -6.28 2.52 6.96
C GLY A 46 -6.00 3.64 7.94
N LYS A 47 -6.20 3.40 9.24
CA LYS A 47 -5.89 4.39 10.30
C LYS A 47 -4.42 4.83 10.26
N ALA A 48 -3.50 3.87 10.09
CA ALA A 48 -2.08 4.16 10.00
C ALA A 48 -1.74 4.98 8.73
N PHE A 49 -2.38 4.66 7.61
CA PHE A 49 -2.24 5.41 6.36
C PHE A 49 -2.80 6.83 6.47
N ASP A 50 -4.00 7.00 7.02
CA ASP A 50 -4.66 8.30 7.22
C ASP A 50 -3.82 9.22 8.11
N SER A 51 -3.28 8.67 9.21
CA SER A 51 -2.36 9.40 10.08
C SER A 51 -1.07 9.84 9.37
N LEU A 52 -0.57 9.07 8.41
CA LEU A 52 0.61 9.45 7.63
C LEU A 52 0.27 10.58 6.65
N ILE A 53 -0.81 10.45 5.87
CA ILE A 53 -1.17 11.45 4.85
C ILE A 53 -1.65 12.78 5.46
N SER A 54 -2.07 12.79 6.72
CA SER A 54 -2.41 14.01 7.46
C SER A 54 -1.19 14.75 8.03
N THR A 55 -0.06 14.06 8.23
CA THR A 55 1.16 14.60 8.86
C THR A 55 2.28 14.87 7.88
N VAL A 56 2.31 14.16 6.76
CA VAL A 56 3.38 14.29 5.76
C VAL A 56 3.12 15.46 4.80
N SER A 57 4.14 16.30 4.60
CA SER A 57 4.13 17.38 3.61
C SER A 57 4.34 16.83 2.20
N VAL A 58 3.27 16.33 1.57
CA VAL A 58 3.22 15.98 0.13
C VAL A 58 1.94 16.52 -0.49
N ASP A 59 1.98 16.78 -1.80
CA ASP A 59 0.82 17.27 -2.53
C ASP A 59 -0.31 16.21 -2.63
N GLU A 60 -1.52 16.68 -2.96
CA GLU A 60 -2.70 15.83 -3.08
C GLU A 60 -2.58 14.81 -4.22
N TYR A 61 -1.77 15.09 -5.24
CA TYR A 61 -1.52 14.15 -6.33
C TYR A 61 -0.74 12.92 -5.83
N LYS A 62 0.30 13.13 -5.02
CA LYS A 62 1.09 12.09 -4.35
C LYS A 62 0.20 11.22 -3.46
N LYS A 63 -0.66 11.84 -2.64
CA LYS A 63 -1.61 11.11 -1.78
C LYS A 63 -2.56 10.24 -2.59
N LYS A 64 -3.08 10.77 -3.70
CA LYS A 64 -3.96 10.02 -4.63
C LYS A 64 -3.22 8.86 -5.31
N ASN A 65 -1.96 9.03 -5.68
CA ASN A 65 -1.13 7.96 -6.24
C ASN A 65 -0.93 6.83 -5.24
N TRP A 66 -0.64 7.15 -3.97
CA TRP A 66 -0.51 6.12 -2.93
C TRP A 66 -1.81 5.35 -2.70
N LYS A 67 -2.96 6.03 -2.64
CA LYS A 67 -4.28 5.38 -2.57
C LYS A 67 -4.49 4.41 -3.74
N THR A 68 -4.16 4.86 -4.95
CA THR A 68 -4.29 4.04 -6.17
C THR A 68 -3.35 2.84 -6.15
N ALA A 69 -2.10 3.02 -5.72
CA ALA A 69 -1.11 1.95 -5.66
C ALA A 69 -1.49 0.89 -4.62
N LEU A 70 -1.98 1.32 -3.45
CA LEU A 70 -2.49 0.43 -2.41
C LEU A 70 -3.74 -0.34 -2.89
N HIS A 71 -4.66 0.33 -3.58
CA HIS A 71 -5.81 -0.34 -4.20
C HIS A 71 -5.38 -1.41 -5.18
N GLU A 72 -4.46 -1.08 -6.09
CA GLU A 72 -4.00 -2.01 -7.11
C GLU A 72 -3.32 -3.23 -6.49
N VAL A 73 -2.37 -3.01 -5.57
CA VAL A 73 -1.63 -4.11 -4.95
C VAL A 73 -2.51 -4.93 -4.01
N GLY A 74 -3.41 -4.30 -3.25
CA GLY A 74 -4.40 -5.01 -2.43
C GLY A 74 -5.43 -5.81 -3.26
N GLY A 75 -5.59 -5.49 -4.55
CA GLY A 75 -6.41 -6.24 -5.48
C GLY A 75 -5.70 -7.42 -6.18
N ARG A 76 -4.38 -7.57 -6.02
CA ARG A 76 -3.60 -8.65 -6.64
C ARG A 76 -3.60 -9.90 -5.76
N ALA A 77 -3.57 -11.07 -6.39
CA ALA A 77 -3.33 -12.33 -5.70
C ALA A 77 -1.94 -12.32 -5.04
N GLY A 78 -1.85 -12.79 -3.80
CA GLY A 78 -0.63 -12.76 -3.01
C GLY A 78 -0.65 -13.75 -1.86
N VAL A 79 0.37 -13.68 -1.02
CA VAL A 79 0.52 -14.56 0.15
C VAL A 79 -0.01 -13.84 1.39
N VAL A 80 -0.92 -14.47 2.12
CA VAL A 80 -1.46 -13.95 3.39
C VAL A 80 -0.83 -14.71 4.54
N ILE A 81 -0.22 -13.98 5.48
CA ILE A 81 0.45 -14.53 6.66
C ILE A 81 -0.23 -13.91 7.89
N ILE A 82 -0.96 -14.72 8.64
CA ILE A 82 -1.69 -14.33 9.86
C ILE A 82 -1.23 -15.18 11.05
N ASN A 83 -1.31 -14.63 12.27
CA ASN A 83 -0.97 -15.30 13.52
C ASN A 83 0.44 -15.93 13.52
N SER A 84 1.43 -15.16 13.06
CA SER A 84 2.81 -15.65 12.88
C SER A 84 3.70 -15.56 14.13
N ARG A 85 3.10 -15.24 15.29
CA ARG A 85 3.77 -15.05 16.58
C ARG A 85 3.41 -16.15 17.56
#